data_AF-A8T491-F1
#
_entry.id   AF-A8T491-F1
#
_cell.length_a   1.000
_cell.length_b   1.000
_cell.length_c   1.000
_cell.angle_alpha   90.00
_cell.angle_beta   90.00
_cell.angle_gamma   90.00
#
_symmetry.space_group_name_H-M   'P 1'
#
loop_
_entity.id
_entity.type
_entity.pdbx_description
1 polymer ?
#
loop_
_entity_poly.entity_id
_entity_poly.type
_entity_poly.pdbx_seq_one_letter_code
_entity_poly.pdbx_strand_id
1 'polypeptide(L)' 'MKHSKLASLEVNGDRLELFEGRARRHEKCVVVYFVGPEGWGITMNIRPDSLETFKGDEQLQRDFIRLAKDKLGLE' A
#
# COMPACT_ATOMS: atom_id res chain seq x y z
N MET A 1 7.87 -11.86 -11.72
CA MET A 1 8.65 -11.76 -10.46
C MET A 1 7.68 -11.93 -9.29
N LYS A 2 7.95 -12.87 -8.37
CA LYS A 2 7.16 -13.03 -7.14
C LYS A 2 7.62 -11.94 -6.17
N HIS A 3 6.83 -10.88 -5.99
CA HIS A 3 7.11 -9.91 -4.94
C HIS A 3 6.89 -10.59 -3.58
N SER A 4 7.88 -10.57 -2.69
CA SER A 4 7.75 -11.12 -1.34
C SER A 4 6.72 -10.31 -0.58
N LYS A 5 5.59 -10.92 -0.20
CA LYS A 5 4.58 -10.28 0.64
C LYS A 5 5.16 -10.11 2.05
N LEU A 6 5.14 -8.88 2.54
CA LEU A 6 5.61 -8.49 3.86
C LEU A 6 4.48 -8.56 4.90
N ALA A 7 3.30 -8.02 4.56
CA ALA A 7 2.16 -7.99 5.48
C ALA A 7 0.83 -7.78 4.73
N SER A 8 -0.28 -7.99 5.45
CA SER A 8 -1.61 -7.48 5.11
C SER A 8 -2.14 -6.68 6.29
N LEU A 9 -2.78 -5.55 6.01
CA LEU A 9 -3.46 -4.72 7.00
C LEU A 9 -4.93 -4.61 6.61
N GLU A 10 -5.81 -4.68 7.61
CA GLU A 10 -7.24 -4.44 7.48
C GLU A 10 -7.56 -3.14 8.21
N VAL A 11 -8.13 -2.17 7.50
CA VAL A 11 -8.39 -0.81 8.03
C VAL A 11 -9.81 -0.43 7.64
N ASN A 12 -10.71 -0.36 8.60
CA ASN A 12 -12.13 -0.06 8.38
C ASN A 12 -12.82 -0.95 7.31
N GLY A 13 -12.38 -2.21 7.18
CA GLY A 13 -12.90 -3.16 6.19
C GLY A 13 -12.26 -3.06 4.79
N ASP A 14 -11.36 -2.10 4.59
CA ASP A 14 -10.49 -2.02 3.42
C ASP A 14 -9.18 -2.77 3.67
N ARG A 15 -8.63 -3.37 2.61
CA ARG A 15 -7.42 -4.18 2.69
C ARG A 15 -6.23 -3.53 2.01
N LEU A 16 -5.13 -3.44 2.76
CA LEU A 16 -3.81 -3.09 2.24
C LEU A 16 -2.90 -4.32 2.22
N GLU A 17 -2.13 -4.47 1.15
CA GLU A 17 -1.07 -5.47 1.05
C GLU A 17 0.28 -4.78 0.91
N LEU A 18 1.27 -5.26 1.66
CA LEU A 18 2.62 -4.71 1.66
C LEU A 18 3.56 -5.71 1.05
N PHE A 19 4.41 -5.26 0.12
CA PHE A 19 5.34 -6.11 -0.61
C PHE A 19 6.74 -5.51 -0.63
N GLU A 20 7.75 -6.36 -0.74
CA GLU A 20 9.07 -5.94 -1.17
C GLU A 20 9.03 -5.52 -2.64
N GLY A 21 9.58 -4.35 -2.94
CA GLY A 21 9.68 -3.82 -4.29
C GLY A 21 10.97 -3.10 -4.58
N ARG A 22 11.04 -2.57 -5.80
CA ARG A 22 12.11 -1.69 -6.23
C ARG A 22 11.54 -0.51 -7.00
N ALA A 23 12.03 0.68 -6.70
CA ALA A 23 11.72 1.88 -7.47
C ALA A 23 12.38 1.82 -8.86
N ARG A 24 12.05 2.77 -9.75
CA ARG A 24 12.59 2.83 -11.12
C ARG A 24 14.12 2.83 -11.20
N ARG A 25 14.81 3.31 -10.16
CA ARG A 25 16.28 3.32 -10.06
C ARG A 25 16.86 2.07 -9.37
N HIS A 26 16.07 1.01 -9.24
CA HIS A 26 16.41 -0.24 -8.55
C HIS A 26 16.65 -0.13 -7.03
N GLU A 27 16.38 1.02 -6.43
CA GLU A 27 16.40 1.21 -4.97
C GLU A 27 15.32 0.35 -4.31
N LYS A 28 15.66 -0.31 -3.19
CA LYS A 28 14.70 -1.11 -2.42
C LYS A 28 13.60 -0.20 -1.85
N CYS A 29 12.35 -0.63 -1.97
CA CYS A 29 11.20 0.05 -1.37
C CYS A 29 10.20 -0.98 -0.85
N VAL A 30 9.26 -0.50 -0.04
CA VAL A 30 8.03 -1.24 0.26
C VAL A 30 6.95 -0.70 -0.65
N VAL A 31 6.23 -1.61 -1.32
CA VAL A 31 5.05 -1.29 -2.12
C VAL A 31 3.85 -1.51 -1.22
N VAL A 32 3.13 -0.44 -0.91
CA VAL A 32 1.82 -0.49 -0.28
C VAL A 32 0.79 -0.55 -1.40
N TYR A 33 -0.06 -1.58 -1.39
CA TYR A 33 -1.06 -1.85 -2.40
C TYR A 33 -2.45 -1.82 -1.77
N PHE A 34 -3.31 -0.92 -2.25
CA PHE A 34 -4.74 -0.95 -1.96
C PHE A 34 -5.45 -1.86 -2.96
N VAL A 35 -6.17 -2.86 -2.45
CA VAL A 35 -6.91 -3.83 -3.26
C VAL A 35 -8.30 -3.24 -3.58
N GLY A 36 -8.45 -2.71 -4.79
CA GLY A 36 -9.72 -2.21 -5.30
C GLY A 36 -10.60 -3.30 -5.95
N PRO A 37 -11.80 -2.92 -6.42
CA PRO A 37 -12.72 -3.83 -7.10
C PRO A 37 -12.20 -4.27 -8.47
N GLU A 38 -12.68 -5.43 -8.94
CA GLU A 38 -12.40 -5.96 -10.28
C GLU A 38 -10.90 -6.12 -10.63
N GLY A 39 -10.05 -6.27 -9.62
CA GLY A 39 -8.60 -6.40 -9.80
C GLY A 39 -7.86 -5.09 -10.03
N TRP A 40 -8.56 -3.95 -9.93
CA TRP A 40 -7.91 -2.64 -9.86
C TRP A 40 -7.28 -2.41 -8.50
N GLY A 41 -6.29 -1.53 -8.45
CA GLY A 41 -5.71 -1.11 -7.19
C GLY A 41 -4.70 0.01 -7.37
N ILE A 42 -4.37 0.64 -6.26
CA ILE A 42 -3.44 1.78 -6.22
C ILE A 42 -2.22 1.37 -5.42
N THR A 43 -1.05 1.76 -5.91
CA THR A 43 0.22 1.50 -5.22
C THR A 43 0.88 2.78 -4.78
N MET A 44 1.56 2.71 -3.65
CA MET A 44 2.45 3.73 -3.12
C MET A 44 3.78 3.08 -2.76
N ASN A 45 4.88 3.74 -3.10
CA ASN A 45 6.21 3.32 -2.66
C ASN A 45 6.58 4.10 -1.41
N ILE A 46 6.94 3.38 -0.35
CA ILE A 46 7.54 3.95 0.85
C ILE A 46 8.95 3.40 1.03
N ARG A 47 9.78 4.11 1.80
CA ARG A 47 11.12 3.64 2.11
C ARG A 47 11.05 2.40 3.02
N PRO A 48 12.00 1.46 2.93
CA PRO A 48 11.98 0.25 3.76
C PRO A 48 12.02 0.53 5.27
N ASP A 49 12.72 1.57 5.69
CA ASP A 49 12.81 2.03 7.09
C ASP A 49 11.49 2.59 7.63
N SER A 50 10.58 3.00 6.74
CA SER A 50 9.28 3.57 7.08
C SER A 50 8.18 2.51 7.24
N LEU A 51 8.51 1.22 7.05
CA LEU A 51 7.54 0.12 7.12
C LEU A 51 6.82 0.06 8.47
N GLU A 52 7.58 0.05 9.57
CA GLU A 52 6.98 -0.07 10.91
C GLU A 52 6.23 1.19 11.32
N THR A 53 6.71 2.36 10.90
CA THR A 53 5.97 3.63 11.06
C THR A 53 4.63 3.57 10.33
N PHE A 54 4.62 3.14 9.06
CA PHE A 54 3.39 3.02 8.28
C PHE A 54 2.41 2.04 8.93
N LYS A 55 2.87 0.87 9.40
CA LYS A 55 2.03 -0.13 10.08
C LYS A 55 1.45 0.37 11.39
N GLY A 56 2.16 1.23 12.11
CA GLY A 56 1.72 1.80 13.39
C GLY A 56 0.85 3.06 13.27
N ASP A 57 0.79 3.69 12.09
CA ASP A 57 0.05 4.93 11.85
C ASP A 57 -1.25 4.66 11.08
N GLU A 58 -2.32 4.44 11.83
CA GLU A 58 -3.65 4.18 11.27
C GLU A 58 -4.20 5.38 10.47
N GLN A 59 -3.84 6.61 10.85
CA GLN A 59 -4.28 7.81 10.14
C GLN A 59 -3.66 7.86 8.74
N LEU A 60 -2.36 7.59 8.64
CA LEU A 60 -1.66 7.51 7.35
C LEU A 60 -2.22 6.41 6.45
N GLN A 61 -2.60 5.27 7.03
CA GLN A 61 -3.25 4.18 6.30
C GLN A 61 -4.63 4.61 5.74
N ARG A 62 -5.45 5.25 6.58
CA ARG A 62 -6.77 5.78 6.20
C ARG A 62 -6.65 6.85 5.11
N ASP A 63 -5.68 7.76 5.22
CA ASP A 63 -5.43 8.79 4.22
C ASP A 63 -5.00 8.20 2.87
N PHE A 64 -4.15 7.17 2.88
CA PHE A 64 -3.79 6.46 1.66
C PHE A 64 -5.01 5.75 1.03
N ILE A 65 -5.84 5.08 1.83
CA ILE A 65 -7.06 4.41 1.35
C ILE A 65 -8.02 5.43 0.73
N ARG A 66 -8.25 6.57 1.40
CA ARG A 66 -9.11 7.65 0.87
C ARG A 66 -8.61 8.15 -0.48
N LEU A 67 -7.31 8.40 -0.61
CA LEU A 67 -6.70 8.81 -1.88
C LEU A 67 -6.81 7.71 -2.95
N ALA A 68 -6.68 6.45 -2.57
CA ALA A 68 -6.82 5.33 -3.49
C ALA A 68 -8.25 5.20 -4.03
N LYS A 69 -9.27 5.33 -3.17
CA LYS A 69 -10.68 5.31 -3.55
C LYS A 69 -11.05 6.47 -4.46
N ASP A 70 -10.61 7.69 -4.16
CA ASP A 70 -10.76 8.88 -5.01
C ASP A 70 -10.19 8.63 -6.42
N LYS A 71 -8.99 8.05 -6.51
CA LYS A 71 -8.34 7.74 -7.80
C LYS A 71 -9.05 6.64 -8.59
N LEU A 72 -9.79 5.77 -7.91
CA LEU A 72 -10.58 4.71 -8.52
C LEU A 72 -12.04 5.13 -8.77
N GLY A 73 -12.45 6.33 -8.37
CA GLY A 73 -13.83 6.83 -8.49
C GLY A 73 -14.82 6.08 -7.62
N LEU A 74 -14.38 5.57 -6.47
CA LEU A 74 -15.20 4.81 -5.52
C LEU A 74 -15.81 5.68 -4.42
N GLU A 75 -15.22 6.85 -4.18
CA GLU A 75 -15.65 7.90 -3.24
C GLU A 75 -15.34 9.29 -3.82
#